data_AF-A0A3E4JHP2-F1
#
_entry.id   AF-A0A3E4JHP2-F1
#
_cell.length_a   1.000
_cell.length_b   1.000
_cell.length_c   1.000
_cell.angle_alpha   90.00
_cell.angle_beta   90.00
_cell.angle_gamma   90.00
#
_symmetry.space_group_name_H-M   'P 1'
#
loop_
_entity.id
_entity.type
_entity.pdbx_description
1 polymer ?
#
loop_
_entity_poly.entity_id
_entity_poly.type
_entity_poly.pdbx_seq_one_letter_code
_entity_poly.pdbx_strand_id
1 'polypeptide(L)'
;QCYLEIACKIRQSGAYLLGSASEYKTIYVPFGDTWVAGKRHIYTLIFGGGYNDQGEAVLNPIQFDAETTGWVDAVNKDVNV
;
A
#
# COMPACT_ATOMS: atom_id res chain seq x y z
N GLN A 1 -17.81 8.23 -2.75
CA GLN A 1 -16.51 7.66 -3.12
C GLN A 1 -16.03 6.84 -1.93
N CYS A 2 -15.62 5.60 -2.14
CA CYS A 2 -15.18 4.70 -1.08
C CYS A 2 -13.65 4.68 -0.99
N TYR A 3 -13.11 4.41 0.18
CA TYR A 3 -11.68 4.30 0.45
C TYR A 3 -11.42 3.15 1.40
N LEU A 4 -10.29 2.47 1.26
CA LEU A 4 -9.73 1.61 2.29
C LEU A 4 -8.88 2.49 3.22
N GLU A 5 -9.29 2.58 4.48
CA GLU A 5 -8.56 3.33 5.52
C GLU A 5 -7.57 2.41 6.23
N ILE A 6 -6.29 2.82 6.30
CA ILE A 6 -5.21 2.05 6.94
C ILE A 6 -4.42 2.95 7.89
N ALA A 7 -4.69 2.84 9.19
CA ALA A 7 -3.88 3.48 10.23
C ALA A 7 -2.63 2.65 10.53
N CYS A 8 -1.44 3.17 10.20
CA CYS A 8 -0.18 2.43 10.35
C CYS A 8 1.02 3.32 10.71
N LYS A 9 2.15 2.67 10.98
CA LYS A 9 3.49 3.27 11.14
C LYS A 9 4.42 2.54 10.16
N ILE A 10 5.06 3.26 9.25
CA ILE A 10 5.99 2.69 8.27
C ILE A 10 7.40 3.18 8.60
N ARG A 11 8.34 2.27 8.76
CA ARG A 11 9.73 2.56 9.11
C ARG A 11 10.68 1.87 8.14
N GLN A 12 11.61 2.61 7.54
CA GLN A 12 12.64 2.10 6.63
C GLN A 12 14.00 2.63 7.09
N SER A 13 15.01 1.76 7.15
CA SER A 13 16.39 2.12 7.52
C SER A 13 16.50 2.95 8.82
N GLY A 14 15.63 2.67 9.80
CA GLY A 14 15.58 3.39 11.07
C GLY A 14 14.78 4.70 11.08
N ALA A 15 14.43 5.27 9.92
CA ALA A 15 13.59 6.46 9.80
C ALA A 15 12.11 6.11 9.63
N TYR A 16 11.20 6.93 10.17
CA TYR A 16 9.77 6.80 9.91
C TYR A 16 9.43 7.45 8.58
N LEU A 17 8.92 6.66 7.63
CA LEU A 17 8.33 7.14 6.38
C LEU A 17 6.89 7.62 6.60
N LEU A 18 6.19 6.99 7.55
CA LEU A 18 4.83 7.35 7.94
C LEU A 18 4.62 7.11 9.44
N GLY A 19 3.92 8.05 10.09
CA GLY A 19 3.73 8.05 11.54
C GLY A 19 4.99 8.47 12.29
N SER A 20 5.05 8.14 13.58
CA SER A 20 6.20 8.36 14.45
C SER A 20 6.31 7.27 15.52
N ALA A 21 7.24 7.41 16.46
CA ALA A 21 7.33 6.49 17.60
C ALA A 21 6.03 6.44 18.41
N SER A 22 5.40 7.59 18.69
CA SER A 22 4.15 7.69 19.44
C SER A 22 2.90 7.64 18.53
N GLU A 23 2.94 8.23 17.34
CA GLU A 23 1.75 8.54 16.53
C GLU A 23 1.55 7.59 15.34
N TYR A 24 0.35 7.02 15.20
CA TYR A 24 -0.09 6.35 13.97
C TYR A 24 -0.62 7.39 12.97
N LYS A 25 -0.38 7.19 11.67
CA LYS A 25 -0.99 8.02 10.62
C LYS A 25 -1.81 7.16 9.66
N THR A 26 -2.85 7.78 9.12
CA THR A 26 -3.83 7.12 8.27
C THR A 26 -3.49 7.31 6.79
N ILE A 27 -3.49 6.19 6.06
CA ILE A 27 -3.49 6.16 4.60
C ILE A 27 -4.92 5.94 4.12
N TYR A 28 -5.33 6.70 3.09
CA TYR A 28 -6.60 6.52 2.40
C TYR A 28 -6.32 5.98 0.99
N VAL A 29 -6.52 4.68 0.80
CA VAL A 29 -6.34 4.05 -0.51
C VAL A 29 -7.65 4.14 -1.29
N PRO A 30 -7.70 4.80 -2.46
CA PRO A 30 -8.93 4.87 -3.25
C PRO A 30 -9.25 3.50 -3.85
N PHE A 31 -10.52 3.11 -3.82
CA PHE A 31 -10.98 2.03 -4.68
C PHE A 31 -10.99 2.53 -6.13
N GLY A 32 -10.23 1.87 -7.01
CA GLY A 32 -10.19 2.20 -8.44
C GLY A 32 -11.44 1.77 -9.22
N ASP A 33 -12.28 0.93 -8.62
CA ASP A 33 -13.54 0.45 -9.17
C ASP A 33 -14.61 0.41 -8.05
N THR A 34 -15.88 0.22 -8.41
CA THR A 34 -16.93 -0.04 -7.42
C THR A 34 -16.68 -1.40 -6.77
N TRP A 35 -16.82 -1.49 -5.44
CA TRP A 35 -16.68 -2.77 -4.74
C TRP A 35 -17.72 -3.77 -5.24
N VAL A 36 -17.30 -5.00 -5.57
CA VAL A 36 -18.19 -6.09 -6.02
C VAL A 36 -17.89 -7.35 -5.21
N ALA A 37 -18.92 -7.97 -4.66
CA ALA A 37 -18.82 -9.28 -4.02
C ALA A 37 -18.24 -10.32 -5.00
N GLY A 38 -17.33 -11.18 -4.54
CA GLY A 38 -16.66 -12.12 -5.44
C GLY A 38 -15.62 -11.46 -6.36
N LYS A 39 -14.97 -10.38 -5.92
CA LYS A 39 -13.70 -9.88 -6.49
C LYS A 39 -12.59 -9.80 -5.46
N ARG A 40 -11.34 -9.95 -5.91
CA ARG A 40 -10.13 -9.72 -5.12
C ARG A 40 -9.45 -8.46 -5.63
N HIS A 41 -9.38 -7.44 -4.78
CA HIS A 41 -8.65 -6.21 -5.06
C HIS A 41 -7.25 -6.32 -4.44
N ILE A 42 -6.22 -6.08 -5.25
CA ILE A 42 -4.81 -6.11 -4.86
C ILE A 42 -4.31 -4.66 -4.90
N TYR A 43 -3.81 -4.17 -3.77
CA TYR A 43 -3.27 -2.82 -3.65
C TYR A 43 -1.76 -2.88 -3.39
N THR A 44 -0.98 -2.33 -4.31
CA THR A 44 0.47 -2.22 -4.19
C THR A 44 0.81 -0.86 -3.60
N LEU A 45 1.24 -0.84 -2.34
CA LEU A 45 1.75 0.36 -1.68
C LEU A 45 3.23 0.54 -2.01
N ILE A 46 3.56 1.57 -2.78
CA ILE A 46 4.93 1.88 -3.21
C ILE A 46 5.43 3.06 -2.39
N PHE A 47 6.51 2.88 -1.60
CA PHE A 47 7.10 3.92 -0.77
C PHE A 47 8.65 3.87 -0.80
N GLY A 48 9.30 5.00 -1.12
CA GLY A 48 10.77 5.14 -1.16
C GLY A 48 11.35 5.68 -2.49
N GLY A 49 12.67 5.94 -2.50
CA GLY A 49 13.48 6.28 -3.70
C GLY A 49 14.80 7.04 -3.41
N GLY A 50 15.74 7.13 -4.37
CA GLY A 50 16.90 8.07 -4.43
C GLY A 50 17.17 8.55 -5.89
N TYR A 51 17.16 9.88 -6.26
CA TYR A 51 17.50 10.48 -7.61
C TYR A 51 18.81 11.19 -7.28
N ASN A 52 19.93 10.54 -7.61
CA ASN A 52 21.27 11.07 -7.45
C ASN A 52 21.50 12.35 -8.29
N ASP A 53 22.68 12.92 -8.16
CA ASP A 53 23.12 14.13 -8.87
C ASP A 53 23.27 13.95 -10.41
N GLN A 54 23.00 12.75 -10.93
CA GLN A 54 22.86 12.45 -12.36
C GLN A 54 21.39 12.37 -12.83
N GLY A 55 20.43 12.27 -11.91
CA GLY A 55 19.00 12.24 -12.20
C GLY A 55 18.34 10.85 -12.24
N GLU A 56 18.56 9.98 -11.24
CA GLU A 56 18.02 8.59 -11.23
C GLU A 56 17.25 8.09 -9.95
N ALA A 57 15.94 8.37 -9.73
CA ALA A 57 14.89 7.79 -8.81
C ALA A 57 14.50 8.23 -7.32
N VAL A 58 14.52 9.51 -6.83
CA VAL A 58 14.28 9.96 -5.40
C VAL A 58 12.93 9.59 -4.85
N LEU A 59 12.95 9.42 -3.51
CA LEU A 59 11.86 9.38 -2.54
C LEU A 59 10.55 9.82 -3.16
N ASN A 60 9.96 8.85 -3.86
CA ASN A 60 8.66 9.04 -4.45
C ASN A 60 7.66 9.16 -3.29
N PRO A 61 6.65 10.04 -3.43
CA PRO A 61 5.49 10.00 -2.55
C PRO A 61 4.90 8.59 -2.49
N ILE A 62 4.15 8.27 -1.43
CA ILE A 62 3.45 6.99 -1.36
C ILE A 62 2.49 6.90 -2.55
N GLN A 63 2.77 5.98 -3.48
CA GLN A 63 1.95 5.70 -4.64
C GLN A 63 1.18 4.39 -4.42
N PHE A 64 0.04 4.29 -5.10
CA PHE A 64 -0.86 3.15 -5.02
C PHE A 64 -1.13 2.67 -6.44
N ASP A 65 -0.84 1.40 -6.70
CA ASP A 65 -1.41 0.69 -7.83
C ASP A 65 -2.53 -0.23 -7.35
N ALA A 66 -3.56 -0.42 -8.17
CA ALA A 66 -4.81 -1.08 -7.80
C ALA A 66 -5.28 -2.01 -8.91
N GLU A 67 -5.01 -3.31 -8.76
CA GLU A 67 -5.45 -4.34 -9.69
C GLU A 67 -6.67 -5.09 -9.15
N THR A 68 -7.66 -5.36 -10.00
CA THR A 68 -8.81 -6.19 -9.65
C THR A 68 -8.78 -7.50 -10.42
N THR A 69 -8.74 -8.61 -9.69
CA THR A 69 -8.73 -9.97 -10.26
C THR A 69 -9.96 -10.76 -9.82
N GLY A 70 -10.33 -11.78 -10.60
CA GLY A 70 -11.29 -12.79 -10.14
C GLY A 70 -10.72 -13.55 -8.95
N TRP A 71 -11.58 -14.10 -8.09
CA TRP A 71 -11.12 -15.10 -7.13
C TRP A 71 -10.64 -16.32 -7.91
N VAL A 72 -9.39 -16.69 -7.66
CA VAL A 72 -8.87 -18.02 -7.94
C VAL A 72 -8.91 -18.79 -6.62
N ASP A 73 -9.23 -20.08 -6.66
CA ASP A 73 -9.14 -20.91 -5.47
C ASP A 73 -7.72 -20.84 -4.92
N ALA A 74 -7.59 -20.44 -3.65
CA ALA A 74 -6.30 -20.36 -3.00
C ALA A 74 -5.76 -21.78 -2.83
N VAL A 75 -4.71 -22.13 -3.59
CA VAL A 75 -3.95 -23.36 -3.35
C VAL A 75 -3.33 -23.24 -1.96
N ASN A 76 -3.93 -23.91 -0.97
CA ASN A 76 -3.65 -23.83 0.47
C ASN A 76 -2.25 -23.31 0.80
N LYS A 77 -2.19 -22.01 1.14
CA LYS A 77 -1.07 -21.40 1.85
C LYS A 77 -1.67 -20.67 3.02
N ASP A 78 -1.51 -21.28 4.18
CA ASP A 78 -2.19 -20.89 5.41
C ASP A 78 -1.94 -19.42 5.72
N VAL A 79 -3.01 -18.61 5.63
CA VAL A 79 -3.04 -17.27 6.22
C VAL A 79 -3.24 -17.51 7.72
N ASN A 80 -2.12 -17.71 8.40
CA ASN A 80 -2.08 -18.12 9.80
C ASN A 80 -2.82 -17.07 10.67
N VAL A 81 -3.86 -17.53 11.36
CA VAL A 81 -4.75 -16.76 12.25
C VAL A 81 -4.30 -16.83 13.71
#